data_AF-A0A226D3F8-F1
#
_entry.id   AF-A0A226D3F8-F1
#
_cell.length_a   1.000
_cell.length_b   1.000
_cell.length_c   1.000
_cell.angle_alpha   90.00
_cell.angle_beta   90.00
_cell.angle_gamma   90.00
#
_symmetry.space_group_name_H-M   'P 1'
#
loop_
_entity.id
_entity.type
_entity.pdbx_description
1 polymer ?
#
loop_
_entity_poly.entity_id
_entity_poly.type
_entity_poly.pdbx_seq_one_letter_code
_entity_poly.pdbx_strand_id
1 'polypeptide(L)'
;MISLNRPPDDPLYEIETNGNCINIYSKENCIGDYIRLQTTVYFTVIQNMSAHRWEGNVLVGNENITVSSIRECFDYCFPWNWHRMREEIPVSVTLYDLENYMGNSTNSTTLTISRNECIPVTPVKTWRSIKIPGTALSSCIQLHADASCGGNSVQLQPGYPNLQDLWWWGFYDGLRPAEMARSVSLCGYTCPDGEIFPVPTVRSRSLTKSTTPRTIISTTTKNYTTMPTIESKNLHVGDTIINLHGAEQPWNLPMWAVFLIILAILLLSCVSGLGGGCILQWVRNMQGRSSGEHSKSRADNI
;
A
#
# COMPACT_ATOMS: atom_id res chain seq x y z
N MET A 1 -12.66 7.01 -6.78
CA MET A 1 -12.85 6.38 -8.10
C MET A 1 -11.88 5.21 -8.16
N ILE A 2 -12.34 4.03 -8.60
CA ILE A 2 -11.45 2.87 -8.80
C ILE A 2 -11.33 2.68 -10.31
N SER A 3 -10.12 2.72 -10.84
CA SER A 3 -9.84 2.40 -12.24
C SER A 3 -9.06 1.09 -12.30
N LEU A 4 -9.48 0.21 -13.21
CA LEU A 4 -8.78 -1.03 -13.51
C LEU A 4 -8.23 -0.94 -14.92
N ASN A 5 -6.91 -0.79 -15.02
CA ASN A 5 -6.22 -0.79 -16.29
C ASN A 5 -5.82 -2.25 -16.59
N ARG A 6 -6.59 -2.89 -17.46
CA ARG A 6 -6.34 -4.26 -17.93
C ARG A 6 -6.18 -4.26 -19.44
N PRO A 7 -5.01 -4.62 -19.99
CA PRO A 7 -4.90 -4.99 -21.39
C PRO A 7 -5.77 -6.23 -21.67
N PRO A 8 -6.24 -6.44 -22.91
CA PRO A 8 -7.28 -7.43 -23.23
C PRO A 8 -6.99 -8.86 -22.74
N ASP A 9 -5.72 -9.23 -22.59
CA ASP A 9 -5.27 -10.58 -22.23
C ASP A 9 -4.27 -10.63 -21.06
N ASP A 10 -3.99 -9.49 -20.40
CA ASP A 10 -2.96 -9.40 -19.36
C ASP A 10 -3.52 -9.56 -17.93
N PRO A 11 -2.68 -10.02 -16.97
CA PRO A 11 -2.98 -9.88 -15.56
C PRO A 11 -3.19 -8.40 -15.22
N LEU A 12 -3.98 -8.14 -14.18
CA LEU A 12 -4.23 -6.77 -13.73
C LEU A 12 -2.90 -6.09 -13.40
N TYR A 13 -2.53 -5.11 -14.24
CA TYR A 13 -1.25 -4.41 -14.11
C TYR A 13 -1.30 -3.37 -12.99
N GLU A 14 -2.44 -2.70 -12.85
CA GLU A 14 -2.56 -1.51 -12.04
C GLU A 14 -3.95 -1.37 -11.39
N ILE A 15 -3.95 -0.96 -10.12
CA ILE A 15 -5.13 -0.46 -9.42
C ILE A 15 -4.89 1.00 -9.06
N GLU A 16 -5.78 1.87 -9.52
CA GLU A 16 -5.88 3.24 -9.02
C GLU A 16 -7.00 3.34 -7.97
N THR A 17 -6.67 3.79 -6.77
CA THR A 17 -7.56 4.07 -5.65
C THR A 17 -7.43 5.53 -5.22
N ASN A 18 -8.50 6.11 -4.67
CA ASN A 18 -8.49 7.44 -4.08
C ASN A 18 -8.06 7.43 -2.60
N GLY A 19 -7.31 6.41 -2.16
CA GLY A 19 -6.98 6.18 -0.75
C GLY A 19 -8.15 5.61 0.06
N ASN A 20 -9.24 5.19 -0.58
CA ASN A 20 -10.31 4.45 0.11
C ASN A 20 -9.92 2.98 0.27
N CYS A 21 -10.41 2.36 1.34
CA CYS A 21 -10.25 0.93 1.57
C CYS A 21 -11.04 0.13 0.56
N ILE A 22 -10.40 -0.85 -0.08
CA ILE A 22 -11.05 -1.80 -0.98
C ILE A 22 -10.70 -3.25 -0.64
N ASN A 23 -11.64 -4.16 -0.81
CA ASN A 23 -11.43 -5.60 -0.79
C ASN A 23 -11.27 -6.11 -2.22
N ILE A 24 -10.15 -6.76 -2.50
CA ILE A 24 -9.83 -7.35 -3.81
C ILE A 24 -10.02 -8.85 -3.72
N TYR A 25 -10.88 -9.42 -4.56
CA TYR A 25 -11.21 -10.85 -4.56
C TYR A 25 -10.65 -11.56 -5.79
N SER A 26 -10.17 -12.79 -5.58
CA SER A 26 -9.71 -13.69 -6.64
C SER A 26 -10.85 -14.40 -7.39
N LYS A 27 -12.10 -14.21 -6.95
CA LYS A 27 -13.30 -14.75 -7.60
C LYS A 27 -14.29 -13.64 -7.91
N GLU A 28 -15.14 -13.90 -8.89
CA GLU A 28 -16.23 -12.99 -9.26
C GLU A 28 -17.26 -12.86 -8.13
N ASN A 29 -18.11 -11.82 -8.18
CA ASN A 29 -19.20 -11.58 -7.24
C ASN A 29 -18.78 -11.32 -5.77
N CYS A 30 -17.53 -10.91 -5.53
CA CYS A 30 -16.98 -10.57 -4.21
C CYS A 30 -17.05 -11.73 -3.21
N ILE A 31 -16.72 -12.94 -3.66
CA ILE A 31 -16.73 -14.15 -2.84
C ILE A 31 -15.33 -14.73 -2.68
N GLY A 32 -15.15 -15.54 -1.64
CA GLY A 32 -13.90 -16.23 -1.37
C GLY A 32 -12.88 -15.35 -0.65
N ASP A 33 -11.62 -15.59 -0.94
CA ASP A 33 -10.49 -14.94 -0.26
C ASP A 33 -10.27 -13.56 -0.85
N TYR A 34 -9.84 -12.63 0.01
CA TYR A 34 -9.65 -11.25 -0.40
C TYR A 34 -8.45 -10.60 0.28
N ILE A 35 -7.90 -9.60 -0.41
CA ILE A 35 -6.91 -8.68 0.12
C ILE A 35 -7.63 -7.40 0.51
N ARG A 36 -7.52 -7.00 1.78
CA ARG A 36 -7.99 -5.70 2.26
C ARG A 36 -6.91 -4.66 1.97
N LEU A 37 -7.06 -3.95 0.86
CA LEU A 37 -6.09 -2.97 0.40
C LEU A 37 -6.45 -1.56 0.88
N GLN A 38 -5.49 -0.89 1.51
CA GLN A 38 -5.59 0.49 1.96
C GLN A 38 -4.26 1.18 1.66
N THR A 39 -4.29 2.15 0.75
CA THR A 39 -3.11 2.95 0.43
C THR A 39 -3.13 4.30 1.15
N THR A 40 -2.04 5.04 1.01
CA THR A 40 -2.03 6.46 1.41
C THR A 40 -2.58 7.33 0.28
N VAL A 41 -2.95 8.57 0.61
CA VAL A 41 -3.34 9.60 -0.36
C VAL A 41 -2.22 9.98 -1.33
N TYR A 42 -0.97 9.62 -1.01
CA TYR A 42 0.20 9.88 -1.86
C TYR A 42 0.45 8.74 -2.85
N PHE A 43 -0.06 7.54 -2.57
CA PHE A 43 0.07 6.35 -3.42
C PHE A 43 -1.32 5.90 -3.84
N THR A 44 -1.90 6.64 -4.77
CA THR A 44 -3.19 6.31 -5.37
C THR A 44 -3.07 5.19 -6.39
N VAL A 45 -1.88 4.92 -6.92
CA VAL A 45 -1.65 3.93 -7.97
C VAL A 45 -0.76 2.82 -7.43
N ILE A 46 -1.22 1.57 -7.54
CA ILE A 46 -0.42 0.38 -7.25
C ILE A 46 -0.24 -0.39 -8.54
N GLN A 47 1.00 -0.45 -9.01
CA GLN A 47 1.42 -1.23 -10.16
C GLN A 47 2.11 -2.51 -9.72
N ASN A 48 2.15 -3.51 -10.60
CA ASN A 48 2.94 -4.74 -10.42
C ASN A 48 2.66 -5.42 -9.08
N MET A 49 1.38 -5.58 -8.72
CA MET A 49 1.00 -6.22 -7.47
C MET A 49 1.51 -7.67 -7.42
N SER A 50 2.62 -7.86 -6.70
CA SER A 50 3.18 -9.17 -6.41
C SER A 50 2.91 -9.56 -4.96
N ALA A 51 2.29 -10.72 -4.77
CA ALA A 51 2.12 -11.32 -3.45
C ALA A 51 3.45 -11.94 -2.99
N HIS A 52 3.77 -11.71 -1.72
CA HIS A 52 4.96 -12.24 -1.07
C HIS A 52 4.55 -12.98 0.20
N ARG A 53 4.96 -14.24 0.34
CA ARG A 53 4.69 -15.05 1.53
C ARG A 53 5.91 -15.85 1.97
N TRP A 54 5.85 -16.35 3.18
CA TRP A 54 6.96 -17.07 3.81
C TRP A 54 6.56 -18.51 4.12
N GLU A 55 7.24 -19.46 3.48
CA GLU A 55 7.18 -20.87 3.80
C GLU A 55 8.34 -21.22 4.75
N GLY A 56 8.07 -21.13 6.05
CA GLY A 56 9.12 -21.20 7.07
C GLY A 56 10.10 -20.03 6.93
N ASN A 57 11.33 -20.34 6.50
CA ASN A 57 12.39 -19.35 6.30
C ASN A 57 12.64 -19.00 4.82
N VAL A 58 11.86 -19.56 3.90
CA VAL A 58 11.98 -19.28 2.46
C VAL A 58 10.96 -18.23 2.06
N LEU A 59 11.44 -17.16 1.43
CA LEU A 59 10.58 -16.16 0.80
C LEU A 59 10.11 -16.70 -0.56
N VAL A 60 8.80 -16.83 -0.71
CA VAL A 60 8.14 -17.03 -1.99
C VAL A 60 7.65 -15.67 -2.43
N GLY A 61 8.37 -15.04 -3.38
CA GLY A 61 8.04 -13.73 -3.92
C GLY A 61 7.49 -13.81 -5.34
N ASN A 62 7.03 -12.67 -5.86
CA ASN A 62 6.51 -12.53 -7.22
C ASN A 62 5.33 -13.48 -7.53
N GLU A 63 4.50 -13.80 -6.52
CA GLU A 63 3.28 -14.55 -6.77
C GLU A 63 2.25 -13.64 -7.44
N ASN A 64 1.67 -14.12 -8.55
CA ASN A 64 0.67 -13.37 -9.30
C ASN A 64 -0.62 -13.22 -8.47
N ILE A 65 -1.05 -11.98 -8.26
CA ILE A 65 -2.34 -11.68 -7.66
C ILE A 65 -3.41 -11.69 -8.74
N THR A 66 -4.40 -12.55 -8.57
CA THR A 66 -5.58 -12.58 -9.45
C THR A 66 -6.67 -11.69 -8.89
N VAL A 67 -7.24 -10.84 -9.75
CA VAL A 67 -8.32 -9.93 -9.39
C VAL A 67 -9.51 -10.19 -10.32
N SER A 68 -10.61 -10.65 -9.73
CA SER A 68 -11.85 -10.97 -10.44
C SER A 68 -13.01 -10.10 -10.00
N SER A 69 -12.98 -9.55 -8.78
CA SER A 69 -13.94 -8.54 -8.36
C SER A 69 -13.37 -7.66 -7.24
N ILE A 70 -13.92 -6.46 -7.10
CA ILE A 70 -13.53 -5.49 -6.07
C ILE A 70 -14.80 -4.98 -5.38
N ARG A 71 -14.72 -4.78 -4.07
CA ARG A 71 -15.77 -4.13 -3.27
C ARG A 71 -15.14 -3.14 -2.31
N GLU A 72 -15.93 -2.20 -1.82
CA GLU A 72 -15.60 -1.46 -0.61
C GLU A 72 -15.31 -2.42 0.55
N CYS A 73 -14.37 -2.02 1.40
CA CYS A 73 -14.08 -2.78 2.60
C CYS A 73 -15.27 -2.90 3.53
N PHE A 74 -15.36 -4.02 4.23
CA PHE A 74 -16.23 -4.12 5.41
C PHE A 74 -15.79 -3.11 6.47
N ASP A 75 -16.71 -2.83 7.41
CA ASP A 75 -16.37 -2.13 8.63
C ASP A 75 -15.15 -2.76 9.29
N TYR A 76 -14.34 -1.92 9.92
CA TYR A 76 -13.07 -2.34 10.51
C TYR A 76 -13.26 -3.51 11.48
N CYS A 77 -14.32 -3.46 12.29
CA CYS A 77 -14.64 -4.51 13.27
C CYS A 77 -15.49 -5.66 12.73
N PHE A 78 -15.68 -5.75 11.42
CA PHE A 78 -16.47 -6.82 10.85
C PHE A 78 -15.73 -8.17 10.99
N PRO A 79 -16.33 -9.21 11.63
CA PRO A 79 -15.61 -10.45 11.96
C PRO A 79 -14.99 -11.17 10.75
N TRP A 80 -15.53 -10.97 9.54
CA TRP A 80 -14.95 -11.56 8.32
C TRP A 80 -13.53 -11.09 8.02
N ASN A 81 -13.06 -9.98 8.59
CA ASN A 81 -11.68 -9.51 8.46
C ASN A 81 -10.67 -10.48 9.08
N TRP A 82 -11.07 -11.29 10.08
CA TRP A 82 -10.19 -12.25 10.77
C TRP A 82 -10.84 -13.61 11.08
N HIS A 83 -12.05 -13.90 10.58
CA HIS A 83 -12.81 -15.12 10.87
C HIS A 83 -12.10 -16.47 10.61
N ARG A 84 -10.98 -16.47 9.87
CA ARG A 84 -10.21 -17.69 9.55
C ARG A 84 -8.92 -17.81 10.35
N MET A 85 -8.57 -16.78 11.11
CA MET A 85 -7.41 -16.83 11.99
C MET A 85 -7.62 -17.82 13.12
N ARG A 86 -6.54 -18.47 13.51
CA ARG A 86 -6.49 -19.27 14.74
C ARG A 86 -5.97 -18.39 15.86
N GLU A 87 -6.88 -17.74 16.56
CA GLU A 87 -6.56 -16.78 17.62
C GLU A 87 -5.84 -17.45 18.81
N GLU A 88 -5.92 -18.77 18.95
CA GLU A 88 -5.23 -19.51 20.02
C GLU A 88 -3.73 -19.70 19.77
N ILE A 89 -3.25 -19.43 18.55
CA ILE A 89 -1.86 -19.64 18.15
C ILE A 89 -1.16 -18.27 18.07
N PRO A 90 -0.15 -18.01 18.92
CA PRO A 90 0.64 -16.79 18.81
C PRO A 90 1.31 -16.66 17.44
N VAL A 91 1.33 -15.45 16.89
CA VAL A 91 1.93 -15.18 15.58
C VAL A 91 3.27 -14.50 15.77
N SER A 92 4.31 -15.06 15.13
CA SER A 92 5.64 -14.47 15.10
C SER A 92 5.76 -13.53 13.90
N VAL A 93 6.03 -12.24 14.12
CA VAL A 93 6.15 -11.22 13.08
C VAL A 93 7.52 -10.56 13.18
N THR A 94 8.19 -10.33 12.05
CA THR A 94 9.46 -9.57 12.04
C THR A 94 9.27 -8.26 11.30
N LEU A 95 9.54 -7.14 11.99
CA LEU A 95 9.63 -5.81 11.39
C LEU A 95 11.08 -5.50 11.05
N TYR A 96 11.31 -4.87 9.90
CA TYR A 96 12.62 -4.46 9.42
C TYR A 96 12.65 -2.95 9.20
N ASP A 97 13.76 -2.30 9.53
CA ASP A 97 13.95 -0.86 9.26
C ASP A 97 14.40 -0.54 7.82
N LEU A 98 14.64 -1.57 7.00
CA LEU A 98 14.89 -1.46 5.56
C LEU A 98 13.85 -2.21 4.73
N GLU A 99 13.75 -1.83 3.45
CA GLU A 99 12.93 -2.50 2.44
C GLU A 99 13.46 -3.91 2.13
N ASN A 100 12.69 -4.70 1.37
CA ASN A 100 13.11 -6.01 0.87
C ASN A 100 13.51 -7.01 1.96
N TYR A 101 12.91 -6.87 3.15
CA TYR A 101 13.20 -7.71 4.32
C TYR A 101 14.68 -7.65 4.73
N MET A 102 15.36 -6.55 4.38
CA MET A 102 16.76 -6.33 4.73
C MET A 102 16.88 -5.81 6.16
N GLY A 103 17.92 -6.26 6.86
CA GLY A 103 18.20 -5.84 8.22
C GLY A 103 19.01 -6.91 8.95
N ASN A 104 20.03 -6.49 9.67
CA ASN A 104 20.72 -7.35 10.63
C ASN A 104 19.91 -7.45 11.94
N SER A 105 20.44 -8.13 12.96
CA SER A 105 19.79 -8.24 14.27
C SER A 105 19.60 -6.90 14.99
N THR A 106 20.36 -5.85 14.66
CA THR A 106 20.14 -4.50 15.22
C THR A 106 19.05 -3.73 14.46
N ASN A 107 18.73 -4.16 13.24
CA ASN A 107 17.87 -3.48 12.27
C ASN A 107 16.54 -4.20 12.01
N SER A 108 16.28 -5.25 12.78
CA SER A 108 15.03 -5.98 12.74
C SER A 108 14.55 -6.26 14.15
N THR A 109 13.25 -6.47 14.31
CA THR A 109 12.64 -6.82 15.59
C THR A 109 11.59 -7.89 15.34
N THR A 110 11.81 -9.06 15.93
CA THR A 110 10.85 -10.16 15.90
C THR A 110 9.98 -10.13 17.15
N LEU A 111 8.67 -10.11 16.95
CA LEU A 111 7.64 -10.04 17.97
C LEU A 111 6.85 -11.34 17.94
N THR A 112 6.47 -11.86 19.10
CA THR A 112 5.49 -12.94 19.19
C THR A 112 4.23 -12.35 19.81
N ILE A 113 3.12 -12.37 19.08
CA ILE A 113 1.89 -11.65 19.42
C ILE A 113 0.78 -12.67 19.68
N SER A 114 0.19 -12.59 20.87
CA SER A 114 -0.98 -13.39 21.27
C SER A 114 -2.28 -12.57 21.08
N ARG A 115 -3.44 -13.24 21.12
CA ARG A 115 -4.77 -12.66 20.86
C ARG A 115 -5.02 -11.30 21.53
N ASN A 116 -4.74 -11.19 22.82
CA ASN A 116 -5.08 -10.02 23.64
C ASN A 116 -3.85 -9.14 23.92
N GLU A 117 -2.83 -9.22 23.07
CA GLU A 117 -1.61 -8.46 23.25
C GLU A 117 -1.53 -7.29 22.27
N CYS A 118 -1.21 -6.13 22.84
CA CYS A 118 -0.71 -4.98 22.10
C CYS A 118 0.77 -4.82 22.42
N ILE A 119 1.61 -4.89 21.39
CA ILE A 119 3.05 -4.75 21.55
C ILE A 119 3.49 -3.39 21.00
N PRO A 120 3.90 -2.42 21.85
CA PRO A 120 4.48 -1.19 21.36
C PRO A 120 5.80 -1.49 20.67
N VAL A 121 6.03 -0.82 19.54
CA VAL A 121 7.28 -0.90 18.79
C VAL A 121 8.02 0.42 18.89
N THR A 122 9.35 0.35 18.86
CA THR A 122 10.19 1.49 19.20
C THR A 122 9.94 2.68 18.26
N PRO A 123 9.51 3.85 18.77
CA PRO A 123 9.07 4.97 17.93
C PRO A 123 10.21 5.71 17.20
N VAL A 124 11.48 5.40 17.48
CA VAL A 124 12.64 6.01 16.80
C VAL A 124 12.97 5.36 15.45
N LYS A 125 12.29 4.27 15.08
CA LYS A 125 12.49 3.57 13.82
C LYS A 125 11.26 3.68 12.94
N THR A 126 11.47 3.89 11.64
CA THR A 126 10.46 3.57 10.63
C THR A 126 10.61 2.10 10.24
N TRP A 127 9.49 1.43 10.06
CA TRP A 127 9.45 0.01 9.69
C TRP A 127 9.19 -0.10 8.20
N ARG A 128 10.22 -0.35 7.42
CA ARG A 128 10.11 -0.33 5.96
C ARG A 128 9.62 -1.64 5.36
N SER A 129 9.74 -2.76 6.07
CA SER A 129 9.15 -4.03 5.60
C SER A 129 8.73 -4.93 6.75
N ILE A 130 7.86 -5.89 6.44
CA ILE A 130 7.28 -6.81 7.43
C ILE A 130 7.26 -8.25 6.91
N LYS A 131 7.80 -9.17 7.71
CA LYS A 131 7.64 -10.61 7.51
C LYS A 131 6.50 -11.12 8.38
N ILE A 132 5.47 -11.64 7.72
CA ILE A 132 4.37 -12.37 8.36
C ILE A 132 4.42 -13.83 7.86
N PRO A 133 4.90 -14.78 8.68
CA PRO A 133 4.95 -16.20 8.33
C PRO A 133 3.56 -16.81 8.11
N GLY A 134 3.51 -17.83 7.25
CA GLY A 134 2.31 -18.64 7.06
C GLY A 134 1.58 -18.33 5.74
N THR A 135 0.26 -18.52 5.76
CA THR A 135 -0.62 -18.37 4.59
C THR A 135 -1.64 -17.25 4.84
N ALA A 136 -2.34 -16.80 3.80
CA ALA A 136 -3.39 -15.79 3.94
C ALA A 136 -4.46 -16.14 4.98
N LEU A 137 -4.58 -17.43 5.34
CA LEU A 137 -5.57 -17.90 6.32
C LEU A 137 -4.97 -18.12 7.72
N SER A 138 -3.65 -18.06 7.89
CA SER A 138 -3.04 -18.39 9.19
C SER A 138 -3.10 -17.25 10.19
N SER A 139 -3.00 -16.01 9.72
CA SER A 139 -2.86 -14.84 10.58
C SER A 139 -3.26 -13.53 9.90
N CYS A 140 -3.79 -12.59 10.67
CA CYS A 140 -3.98 -11.20 10.30
C CYS A 140 -3.39 -10.33 11.42
N ILE A 141 -2.54 -9.40 11.01
CA ILE A 141 -1.79 -8.49 11.86
C ILE A 141 -2.32 -7.09 11.65
N GLN A 142 -2.41 -6.31 12.74
CA GLN A 142 -2.67 -4.89 12.67
C GLN A 142 -1.42 -4.09 13.03
N LEU A 143 -1.05 -3.19 12.15
CA LEU A 143 -0.09 -2.13 12.44
C LEU A 143 -0.85 -0.89 12.85
N HIS A 144 -0.52 -0.33 14.01
CA HIS A 144 -1.23 0.80 14.59
C HIS A 144 -0.37 2.06 14.59
N ALA A 145 -1.01 3.19 14.36
CA ALA A 145 -0.35 4.49 14.39
C ALA A 145 -0.12 5.01 15.82
N ASP A 146 -0.85 4.47 16.80
CA ASP A 146 -0.67 4.72 18.23
C ASP A 146 0.17 3.61 18.89
N ALA A 147 0.82 3.90 20.02
CA ALA A 147 1.59 2.93 20.78
C ALA A 147 0.72 1.99 21.64
N SER A 148 -0.55 2.35 21.91
CA SER A 148 -1.49 1.56 22.69
C SER A 148 -2.39 0.65 21.85
N CYS A 149 -2.04 0.41 20.58
CA CYS A 149 -2.87 -0.24 19.56
C CYS A 149 -4.25 0.41 19.41
N GLY A 150 -4.36 1.70 19.73
CA GLY A 150 -5.57 2.49 19.56
C GLY A 150 -5.60 3.26 18.25
N GLY A 151 -6.79 3.73 17.88
CA GLY A 151 -6.96 4.65 16.75
C GLY A 151 -6.72 4.02 15.38
N ASN A 152 -5.98 4.73 14.53
CA ASN A 152 -5.81 4.36 13.13
C ASN A 152 -4.84 3.20 12.97
N SER A 153 -5.20 2.26 12.09
CA SER A 153 -4.40 1.07 11.80
C SER A 153 -4.61 0.58 10.38
N VAL A 154 -3.78 -0.38 9.98
CA VAL A 154 -3.89 -1.14 8.74
C VAL A 154 -3.82 -2.63 9.05
N GLN A 155 -4.60 -3.43 8.34
CA GLN A 155 -4.65 -4.88 8.49
C GLN A 155 -3.85 -5.54 7.38
N LEU A 156 -2.94 -6.44 7.74
CA LEU A 156 -2.03 -7.13 6.83
C LEU A 156 -2.10 -8.64 7.08
N GLN A 157 -2.01 -9.44 6.03
CA GLN A 157 -1.96 -10.90 6.12
C GLN A 157 -0.78 -11.44 5.29
N PRO A 158 -0.29 -12.67 5.56
CA PRO A 158 0.70 -13.29 4.68
C PRO A 158 0.21 -13.36 3.24
N GLY A 159 1.10 -13.07 2.28
CA GLY A 159 0.75 -13.06 0.86
C GLY A 159 0.11 -11.76 0.36
N TYR A 160 -0.05 -10.74 1.21
CA TYR A 160 -0.45 -9.41 0.73
C TYR A 160 0.65 -8.80 -0.17
N PRO A 161 0.29 -7.92 -1.12
CA PRO A 161 1.27 -7.30 -2.00
C PRO A 161 2.20 -6.36 -1.26
N ASN A 162 3.42 -6.18 -1.77
CA ASN A 162 4.34 -5.14 -1.33
C ASN A 162 4.66 -5.13 0.19
N LEU A 163 4.63 -6.28 0.88
CA LEU A 163 5.05 -6.36 2.28
C LEU A 163 6.56 -6.09 2.47
N GLN A 164 7.32 -6.14 1.38
CA GLN A 164 8.71 -5.71 1.28
C GLN A 164 8.89 -4.19 1.36
N ASP A 165 7.81 -3.41 1.27
CA ASP A 165 7.84 -1.95 1.32
C ASP A 165 6.51 -1.42 1.92
N LEU A 166 6.53 -1.21 3.24
CA LEU A 166 5.38 -0.73 3.99
C LEU A 166 4.97 0.72 3.65
N TRP A 167 5.76 1.42 2.84
CA TRP A 167 5.43 2.75 2.34
C TRP A 167 4.18 2.75 1.46
N TRP A 168 3.88 1.65 0.77
CA TRP A 168 2.68 1.48 -0.07
C TRP A 168 1.38 1.34 0.72
N TRP A 169 1.49 0.98 1.99
CA TRP A 169 0.35 0.72 2.87
C TRP A 169 0.04 1.97 3.68
N GLY A 170 -1.24 2.35 3.75
CA GLY A 170 -1.70 3.49 4.54
C GLY A 170 -2.53 3.05 5.74
N PHE A 171 -2.48 3.83 6.81
CA PHE A 171 -3.50 3.71 7.86
C PHE A 171 -4.87 4.17 7.33
N TYR A 172 -5.94 3.86 8.07
CA TYR A 172 -7.32 4.19 7.67
C TYR A 172 -7.58 5.67 7.38
N ASP A 173 -6.82 6.59 7.97
CA ASP A 173 -6.89 8.04 7.63
C ASP A 173 -6.33 8.37 6.24
N GLY A 174 -5.58 7.46 5.63
CA GLY A 174 -4.90 7.64 4.35
C GLY A 174 -3.73 8.62 4.39
N LEU A 175 -3.49 9.32 5.50
CA LEU A 175 -2.51 10.40 5.58
C LEU A 175 -1.12 9.92 5.95
N ARG A 176 -1.03 8.79 6.65
CA ARG A 176 0.21 8.27 7.19
C ARG A 176 0.49 6.86 6.67
N PRO A 177 1.73 6.58 6.22
CA PRO A 177 2.12 5.25 5.79
C PRO A 177 2.27 4.29 6.99
N ALA A 178 2.10 3.01 6.72
CA ALA A 178 2.21 1.93 7.70
C ALA A 178 3.61 1.81 8.29
N GLU A 179 4.63 2.31 7.59
CA GLU A 179 6.01 2.35 8.11
C GLU A 179 6.16 3.18 9.40
N MET A 180 5.21 4.06 9.70
CA MET A 180 5.18 4.84 10.94
C MET A 180 4.47 4.12 12.10
N ALA A 181 4.28 2.79 11.99
CA ALA A 181 3.63 2.01 13.03
C ALA A 181 4.35 2.12 14.38
N ARG A 182 3.55 2.29 15.44
CA ARG A 182 4.00 2.45 16.82
C ARG A 182 3.59 1.30 17.72
N SER A 183 2.68 0.44 17.27
CA SER A 183 2.41 -0.84 17.91
C SER A 183 1.85 -1.86 16.93
N VAL A 184 1.87 -3.13 17.36
CA VAL A 184 1.38 -4.27 16.59
C VAL A 184 0.46 -5.11 17.46
N SER A 185 -0.63 -5.59 16.89
CA SER A 185 -1.53 -6.57 17.51
C SER A 185 -2.03 -7.59 16.48
N LEU A 186 -2.77 -8.60 16.93
CA LEU A 186 -3.61 -9.37 16.02
C LEU A 186 -4.83 -8.54 15.55
N CYS A 187 -5.38 -8.91 14.40
CA CYS A 187 -6.60 -8.28 13.89
C CYS A 187 -7.78 -8.49 14.86
N GLY A 188 -8.57 -7.43 15.05
CA GLY A 188 -9.72 -7.44 15.97
C GLY A 188 -9.41 -7.03 17.41
N TYR A 189 -8.15 -6.72 17.75
CA TYR A 189 -7.73 -6.38 19.12
C TYR A 189 -8.55 -5.24 19.76
N THR A 190 -8.87 -4.19 19.00
CA THR A 190 -9.67 -3.05 19.49
C THR A 190 -11.17 -3.23 19.36
N CYS A 191 -11.61 -4.34 18.78
CA CYS A 191 -13.02 -4.58 18.53
C CYS A 191 -13.68 -5.16 19.77
N PRO A 192 -14.88 -4.70 20.13
CA PRO A 192 -15.57 -5.19 21.31
C PRO A 192 -15.87 -6.69 21.17
N ASP A 193 -15.55 -7.45 22.21
CA ASP A 193 -15.99 -8.83 22.35
C ASP A 193 -17.53 -8.84 22.47
N GLY A 194 -18.24 -9.27 21.43
CA GLY A 194 -19.65 -9.64 21.60
C GLY A 194 -20.68 -9.13 20.61
N GLU A 195 -20.33 -8.41 19.54
CA GLU A 195 -21.26 -8.33 18.42
C GLU A 195 -21.15 -9.61 17.60
N ILE A 196 -21.96 -10.61 18.00
CA ILE A 196 -22.32 -11.74 17.14
C ILE A 196 -23.09 -11.14 15.98
N PHE A 197 -22.37 -10.61 14.98
CA PHE A 197 -22.97 -10.28 13.72
C PHE A 197 -23.55 -11.58 13.17
N PRO A 198 -24.86 -11.65 12.86
CA PRO A 198 -25.40 -12.81 12.20
C PRO A 198 -24.58 -13.00 10.93
N VAL A 199 -23.85 -14.13 10.86
CA VAL A 199 -23.16 -14.53 9.64
C VAL A 199 -24.19 -14.39 8.53
N PRO A 200 -23.98 -13.52 7.52
CA PRO A 200 -24.95 -13.33 6.47
C PRO A 200 -25.19 -14.70 5.88
N THR A 201 -26.35 -15.28 6.19
CA THR A 201 -26.72 -16.55 5.60
C THR A 201 -26.86 -16.21 4.13
N VAL A 202 -25.91 -16.66 3.31
CA VAL A 202 -25.96 -16.51 1.86
C VAL A 202 -27.19 -17.30 1.43
N ARG A 203 -28.34 -16.64 1.48
CA ARG A 203 -29.60 -17.19 1.02
C ARG A 203 -29.46 -17.16 -0.48
N SER A 204 -28.90 -18.24 -1.04
CA SER A 204 -28.90 -18.48 -2.48
C SER A 204 -30.32 -18.28 -2.92
N ARG A 205 -30.58 -17.15 -3.57
CA ARG A 205 -31.89 -16.81 -4.09
C ARG A 205 -32.07 -17.78 -5.25
N SER A 206 -32.66 -18.95 -4.96
CA SER A 206 -33.09 -19.89 -5.97
C SER A 206 -33.92 -19.10 -6.97
N LEU A 207 -33.42 -18.98 -8.19
CA LEU A 207 -34.09 -18.30 -9.28
C LEU A 207 -35.27 -19.19 -9.70
N THR A 208 -36.34 -19.19 -8.90
CA THR A 208 -37.57 -19.87 -9.29
C THR A 208 -38.18 -19.03 -10.40
N LYS A 209 -38.10 -19.55 -11.62
CA LYS A 209 -38.72 -18.98 -12.82
C LYS A 209 -40.24 -19.04 -12.64
N SER A 210 -40.81 -18.03 -11.97
CA SER A 210 -42.25 -17.92 -11.78
C SER A 210 -42.85 -17.25 -13.02
N THR A 211 -43.43 -18.07 -13.88
CA THR A 211 -44.34 -17.64 -14.93
C THR A 211 -45.69 -17.36 -14.27
N THR A 212 -46.08 -16.09 -14.09
CA THR A 212 -47.44 -15.73 -13.65
C THR A 212 -47.96 -14.54 -14.47
N PRO A 213 -49.21 -14.60 -14.97
CA PRO A 213 -49.72 -13.67 -15.98
C PRO A 213 -50.01 -12.26 -15.46
N ARG A 214 -49.81 -11.32 -16.40
CA ARG A 214 -50.06 -9.88 -16.31
C ARG A 214 -51.49 -9.60 -15.90
N THR A 215 -51.69 -8.99 -14.73
CA THR A 215 -52.95 -8.35 -14.34
C THR A 215 -52.67 -6.87 -14.05
N ILE A 216 -53.36 -6.00 -14.77
CA ILE A 216 -53.31 -4.55 -14.68
C ILE A 216 -54.32 -4.10 -13.63
N ILE A 217 -53.89 -3.52 -12.50
CA ILE A 217 -54.73 -2.60 -11.70
C ILE A 217 -53.87 -1.48 -11.09
N SER A 218 -54.41 -0.26 -11.18
CA SER A 218 -53.88 1.05 -10.79
C SER A 218 -53.55 1.26 -9.31
N THR A 219 -52.47 2.04 -9.10
CA THR A 219 -52.13 2.99 -8.01
C THR A 219 -52.94 3.02 -6.71
N THR A 220 -52.25 2.98 -5.56
CA THR A 220 -52.05 4.16 -4.67
C THR A 220 -50.84 3.95 -3.73
N THR A 221 -50.05 5.02 -3.60
CA THR A 221 -48.74 5.23 -2.97
C THR A 221 -48.66 4.99 -1.45
N LYS A 222 -47.54 4.43 -0.97
CA LYS A 222 -46.79 4.95 0.20
C LYS A 222 -45.32 4.47 0.16
N ASN A 223 -44.43 5.45 0.22
CA ASN A 223 -42.98 5.38 0.00
C ASN A 223 -42.22 4.77 1.19
N TYR A 224 -41.32 3.82 0.90
CA TYR A 224 -40.00 3.75 1.53
C TYR A 224 -38.96 3.40 0.46
N THR A 225 -37.95 4.26 0.39
CA THR A 225 -36.95 4.38 -0.69
C THR A 225 -35.97 3.21 -0.68
N THR A 226 -35.98 2.44 -1.78
CA THR A 226 -34.99 1.42 -2.13
C THR A 226 -33.81 2.07 -2.86
N MET A 227 -32.58 1.75 -2.45
CA MET A 227 -31.34 2.05 -3.19
C MET A 227 -31.34 1.34 -4.56
N PRO A 228 -30.72 1.93 -5.61
CA PRO A 228 -30.74 1.37 -6.95
C PRO A 228 -29.73 0.23 -7.10
N THR A 229 -30.19 -0.87 -7.69
CA THR A 229 -29.36 -1.95 -8.23
C THR A 229 -28.62 -1.42 -9.47
N ILE A 230 -27.29 -1.33 -9.38
CA ILE A 230 -26.45 -1.13 -10.57
C ILE A 230 -26.23 -2.51 -11.19
N GLU A 231 -26.85 -2.74 -12.36
CA GLU A 231 -26.53 -3.88 -13.23
C GLU A 231 -25.09 -3.75 -13.71
N SER A 232 -24.19 -4.63 -13.22
CA SER A 232 -22.91 -4.85 -13.88
C SER A 232 -23.18 -5.65 -15.17
N LYS A 233 -22.98 -5.03 -16.33
CA LYS A 233 -22.99 -5.72 -17.61
C LYS A 233 -21.86 -6.76 -17.61
N ASN A 234 -22.22 -8.03 -17.63
CA ASN A 234 -21.31 -9.14 -17.90
C ASN A 234 -20.78 -9.00 -19.33
N LEU A 235 -19.49 -8.71 -19.48
CA LEU A 235 -18.79 -8.79 -20.75
C LEU A 235 -18.35 -10.24 -20.95
N HIS A 236 -19.01 -10.95 -21.86
CA HIS A 236 -18.64 -12.29 -22.28
C HIS A 236 -17.63 -12.14 -23.43
N VAL A 237 -16.35 -12.46 -23.17
CA VAL A 237 -15.30 -12.50 -24.20
C VAL A 237 -14.87 -13.94 -24.37
N GLY A 238 -15.03 -14.44 -25.60
CA GLY A 238 -14.76 -15.82 -25.97
C GLY A 238 -13.27 -16.10 -26.15
N ASP A 239 -12.89 -17.29 -25.73
CA ASP A 239 -11.54 -17.85 -25.80
C ASP A 239 -11.04 -17.95 -27.25
N THR A 240 -9.85 -17.42 -27.53
CA THR A 240 -9.04 -17.85 -28.67
C THR A 240 -7.58 -17.92 -28.23
N ILE A 241 -7.06 -19.15 -28.16
CA ILE A 241 -5.72 -19.48 -27.68
C ILE A 241 -4.67 -19.07 -28.71
N ILE A 242 -3.77 -18.15 -28.37
CA ILE A 242 -2.50 -17.97 -29.07
C ILE A 242 -1.37 -17.93 -28.03
N ASN A 243 -0.51 -18.93 -28.08
CA ASN A 243 0.72 -18.98 -27.29
C ASN A 243 1.71 -17.95 -27.83
N LEU A 244 2.02 -16.89 -27.07
CA LEU A 244 3.23 -16.10 -27.29
C LEU A 244 4.14 -16.12 -26.06
N HIS A 245 5.31 -16.71 -26.30
CA HIS A 245 6.46 -16.70 -25.42
C HIS A 245 7.12 -15.31 -25.51
N GLY A 246 6.95 -14.48 -24.49
CA GLY A 246 7.52 -13.13 -24.41
C GLY A 246 8.46 -12.99 -23.22
N ALA A 247 9.76 -12.90 -23.52
CA ALA A 247 10.82 -12.74 -22.54
C ALA A 247 10.86 -11.31 -21.98
N GLU A 248 10.88 -11.19 -20.64
CA GLU A 248 11.28 -9.95 -19.97
C GLU A 248 12.80 -9.94 -19.76
N GLN A 249 13.47 -8.97 -20.38
CA GLN A 249 14.85 -8.60 -20.05
C GLN A 249 14.85 -7.63 -18.86
N PRO A 250 15.63 -7.89 -17.79
CA PRO A 250 15.93 -6.89 -16.78
C PRO A 250 17.04 -5.96 -17.28
N TRP A 251 17.09 -4.76 -16.73
CA TRP A 251 18.10 -3.73 -16.96
C TRP A 251 19.53 -4.20 -16.62
N ASN A 252 20.11 -5.05 -17.46
CA ASN A 252 21.53 -5.39 -17.44
C ASN A 252 22.30 -4.27 -18.14
N LEU A 253 22.27 -3.06 -17.57
CA LEU A 253 23.28 -2.08 -17.93
C LEU A 253 24.63 -2.63 -17.49
N PRO A 254 25.60 -2.82 -18.40
CA PRO A 254 26.89 -3.36 -18.02
C PRO A 254 27.54 -2.41 -17.01
N MET A 255 28.20 -2.97 -15.98
CA MET A 255 28.78 -2.23 -14.85
C MET A 255 29.55 -0.95 -15.25
N TRP A 256 30.23 -0.96 -16.40
CA TRP A 256 30.93 0.22 -16.92
C TRP A 256 30.01 1.43 -17.18
N ALA A 257 28.77 1.21 -17.60
CA ALA A 257 27.80 2.29 -17.84
C ALA A 257 27.40 3.00 -16.53
N VAL A 258 27.25 2.23 -15.45
CA VAL A 258 26.99 2.78 -14.11
C VAL A 258 28.19 3.62 -13.62
N PHE A 259 29.42 3.15 -13.85
CA PHE A 259 30.62 3.91 -13.52
C PHE A 259 30.73 5.24 -14.29
N LEU A 260 30.35 5.27 -15.57
CA LEU A 260 30.36 6.51 -16.36
C LEU A 260 29.35 7.55 -15.83
N ILE A 261 28.17 7.10 -15.39
CA ILE A 261 27.15 7.99 -14.81
C ILE A 261 27.67 8.61 -13.50
N ILE A 262 28.27 7.81 -12.62
CA ILE A 262 28.86 8.30 -11.36
C ILE A 262 30.00 9.30 -11.64
N LEU A 263 30.88 8.99 -12.61
CA LEU A 263 31.98 9.87 -12.99
C LEU A 263 31.48 11.22 -13.51
N ALA A 264 30.41 11.23 -14.32
CA ALA A 264 29.81 12.47 -14.82
C ALA A 264 29.26 13.36 -13.69
N ILE A 265 28.59 12.78 -12.69
CA ILE A 265 28.06 13.51 -11.53
C ILE A 265 29.20 14.12 -10.70
N LEU A 266 30.28 13.37 -10.49
CA LEU A 266 31.46 13.86 -9.76
C LEU A 266 32.16 14.99 -10.50
N LEU A 267 32.29 14.90 -11.83
CA LEU A 267 32.88 15.97 -12.65
C LEU A 267 32.05 17.25 -12.57
N LEU A 268 30.72 17.16 -12.67
CA LEU A 268 29.82 18.32 -12.51
C LEU A 268 29.93 18.96 -11.12
N SER A 269 30.11 18.14 -10.08
CA SER A 269 30.30 18.60 -8.70
C SER A 269 31.65 19.30 -8.49
N CYS A 270 32.72 18.79 -9.11
CA CYS A 270 34.05 19.41 -9.06
C CYS A 270 34.10 20.76 -9.81
N VAL A 271 33.43 20.85 -10.97
CA VAL A 271 33.39 22.10 -11.76
C VAL A 271 32.61 23.18 -11.02
N SER A 272 31.53 22.84 -10.33
CA SER A 272 30.75 23.80 -9.53
C SER A 272 31.49 24.23 -8.26
N GLY A 273 32.24 23.34 -7.60
CA GLY A 273 33.07 23.68 -6.43
C GLY A 273 34.26 24.59 -6.76
N LEU A 274 34.98 24.32 -7.84
CA LEU A 274 36.14 25.13 -8.25
C LEU A 274 35.74 26.44 -8.94
N GLY A 275 34.66 26.43 -9.73
CA GLY A 275 34.13 27.64 -10.39
C GLY A 275 33.57 28.67 -9.40
N GLY A 276 32.89 28.21 -8.34
CA GLY A 276 32.33 29.09 -7.32
C GLY A 276 33.38 29.89 -6.54
N GLY A 277 34.53 29.27 -6.23
CA GLY A 277 35.62 29.92 -5.52
C GLY A 277 36.29 31.05 -6.33
N CYS A 278 36.56 30.80 -7.62
CA CYS A 278 37.19 31.79 -8.49
C CYS A 278 36.30 33.01 -8.75
N ILE A 279 34.98 32.82 -8.91
CA ILE A 279 34.04 33.92 -9.14
C ILE A 279 33.93 34.82 -7.89
N LEU A 280 33.86 34.23 -6.69
CA LEU A 280 33.82 35.00 -5.44
C LEU A 280 35.09 35.82 -5.20
N GLN A 281 36.25 35.28 -5.56
CA GLN A 281 37.52 36.01 -5.45
C GLN A 281 37.63 37.15 -6.46
N TRP A 282 37.12 36.98 -7.67
CA TRP A 282 37.07 38.04 -8.69
C TRP A 282 36.14 39.20 -8.30
N VAL A 283 34.95 38.90 -7.74
CA VAL A 283 34.00 39.93 -7.27
C VAL A 283 34.60 40.76 -6.13
N ARG A 284 35.30 40.14 -5.18
CA ARG A 284 35.98 40.87 -4.09
C ARG A 284 37.06 41.83 -4.60
N ASN A 285 37.83 41.44 -5.62
CA ASN A 285 38.84 42.32 -6.22
C ASN A 285 38.24 43.52 -6.96
N MET A 286 37.04 43.38 -7.54
CA MET A 286 36.37 44.49 -8.23
C MET A 286 35.81 45.53 -7.25
N GLN A 287 35.27 45.11 -6.10
CA GLN A 287 34.74 46.04 -5.08
C GLN A 287 35.83 46.89 -4.41
N GLY A 288 37.05 46.36 -4.25
CA GLY A 288 38.17 47.11 -3.68
C GLY A 288 38.64 48.31 -4.52
N ARG A 289 38.34 48.32 -5.82
CA ARG A 289 38.82 49.36 -6.75
C ARG A 289 37.90 50.58 -6.85
N SER A 290 36.64 50.48 -6.42
CA SER A 290 35.66 51.56 -6.53
C SER A 290 35.64 52.54 -5.35
N SER A 291 36.33 52.25 -4.24
CA SER A 291 36.23 53.06 -3.01
C SER A 291 37.36 54.10 -2.84
N GLY A 292 38.26 54.24 -3.82
CA GLY A 292 39.46 55.07 -3.72
C GLY A 292 39.35 56.51 -4.27
N GLU A 293 38.26 56.90 -4.92
CA GLU A 293 38.21 58.12 -5.75
C GLU A 293 37.25 59.23 -5.26
N HIS A 294 36.85 59.21 -3.98
CA HIS A 294 35.90 60.20 -3.44
C HIS A 294 36.29 60.87 -2.11
N SER A 295 37.59 61.03 -1.84
CA SER A 295 38.08 61.82 -0.70
C SER A 295 39.10 62.87 -1.15
N LYS A 296 38.67 63.76 -2.05
CA LYS A 296 39.40 65.01 -2.31
C LYS A 296 38.46 66.14 -2.71
N SER A 297 37.81 66.75 -1.73
CA SER A 297 37.44 68.17 -1.76
C SER A 297 36.75 68.57 -0.46
N ARG A 298 37.02 69.79 -0.01
CA ARG A 298 36.31 70.58 1.00
C ARG A 298 36.90 70.58 2.42
N ALA A 299 37.98 71.33 2.55
CA ALA A 299 38.27 72.11 3.74
C ALA A 299 38.69 73.52 3.28
N ASP A 300 37.71 74.42 3.17
CA ASP A 300 37.86 75.88 3.16
C ASP A 300 36.56 76.48 3.72
N ASN A 301 36.72 77.52 4.56
CA ASN A 301 35.73 78.38 5.24
C ASN A 301 35.37 78.03 6.70
N ILE A 302 36.13 78.60 7.65
CA ILE A 302 35.79 79.72 8.58
C ILE A 302 36.77 79.71 9.74
#